data_AF-A0A2S2P7I5-F1
#
_entry.id   AF-A0A2S2P7I5-F1
#
_cell.length_a   1.000
_cell.length_b   1.000
_cell.length_c   1.000
_cell.angle_alpha   90.00
_cell.angle_beta   90.00
_cell.angle_gamma   90.00
#
_symmetry.space_group_name_H-M   'P 1'
#
loop_
_entity.id
_entity.type
_entity.pdbx_description
1 polymer ?
#
loop_
_entity_poly.entity_id
_entity_poly.type
_entity_poly.pdbx_seq_one_letter_code
_entity_poly.pdbx_strand_id
1 'polypeptide(L)'
;MQTYIDYDSAELVARYLASKRPFSQSFDTYLKHIIKVLMETSVNIRTKAMKCLTMIVEVDPGVLGLKEMQLGVSHSFLDHSTSVREAAVDLVGKFVLSRPELIDKYYDMLSTRIL
;
A
#
# COMPACT_ATOMS: atom_id res chain seq x y z
N MET A 1 -43.29 13.14 -18.53
CA MET A 1 -42.20 12.15 -18.43
C MET A 1 -41.55 12.31 -17.07
N GLN A 2 -41.86 11.45 -16.11
CA GLN A 2 -41.22 11.44 -14.80
C GLN A 2 -40.00 10.53 -14.88
N THR A 3 -38.80 11.10 -14.91
CA THR A 3 -37.55 10.36 -14.73
C THR A 3 -37.41 9.99 -13.27
N TYR A 4 -37.81 8.77 -12.93
CA TYR A 4 -37.62 8.20 -11.59
C TYR A 4 -36.20 7.63 -11.52
N ILE A 5 -35.23 8.47 -11.15
CA ILE A 5 -33.93 7.99 -10.69
C ILE A 5 -34.08 7.84 -9.17
N ASP A 6 -34.08 6.60 -8.68
CA ASP A 6 -34.02 6.34 -7.25
C ASP A 6 -32.63 6.61 -6.69
N TYR A 7 -32.50 6.60 -5.36
CA TYR A 7 -31.25 6.95 -4.69
C TYR A 7 -30.09 6.06 -5.13
N ASP A 8 -30.30 4.74 -5.22
CA ASP A 8 -29.27 3.77 -5.58
C ASP A 8 -28.79 3.98 -7.03
N SER A 9 -29.72 4.25 -7.95
CA SER A 9 -29.36 4.57 -9.34
C SER A 9 -28.60 5.89 -9.43
N ALA A 10 -29.03 6.92 -8.69
CA ALA A 10 -28.33 8.21 -8.65
C ALA A 10 -26.92 8.05 -8.08
N GLU A 11 -26.76 7.26 -7.02
CA GLU A 11 -25.46 6.96 -6.42
C GLU A 11 -24.55 6.21 -7.40
N LEU A 12 -25.05 5.18 -8.07
CA LEU A 12 -24.25 4.40 -9.01
C LEU A 12 -23.77 5.25 -10.18
N VAL A 13 -24.64 6.12 -10.72
CA VAL A 13 -24.28 7.08 -11.77
C VAL A 13 -23.23 8.08 -11.25
N ALA A 14 -23.42 8.62 -10.05
CA ALA A 14 -22.46 9.56 -9.45
C ALA A 14 -21.09 8.89 -9.23
N ARG A 15 -21.05 7.66 -8.68
CA ARG A 15 -19.82 6.87 -8.50
C ARG A 15 -19.14 6.55 -9.82
N TYR A 16 -19.91 6.17 -10.84
CA TYR A 16 -19.36 5.92 -12.17
C TYR A 16 -18.72 7.17 -12.77
N LEU A 17 -19.42 8.31 -12.75
CA LEU A 17 -18.87 9.58 -13.23
C LEU A 17 -17.65 10.03 -12.42
N ALA A 18 -17.68 9.85 -11.10
CA ALA A 18 -16.54 10.14 -10.22
C ALA A 18 -15.34 9.23 -10.49
N SER A 19 -15.56 7.96 -10.83
CA SER A 19 -14.49 7.00 -11.16
C SER A 19 -13.67 7.45 -12.37
N LYS A 20 -14.26 8.21 -13.30
CA LYS A 20 -13.58 8.75 -14.49
C LYS A 20 -12.83 10.06 -14.23
N ARG A 21 -12.99 10.67 -13.05
CA ARG A 21 -12.30 11.92 -12.70
C ARG A 21 -10.81 11.65 -12.42
N PRO A 22 -9.92 12.62 -12.69
CA PRO A 22 -8.48 12.45 -12.48
C PRO A 22 -8.11 12.00 -11.07
N PHE A 23 -8.82 12.50 -10.06
CA PHE A 23 -8.62 12.11 -8.66
C PHE A 23 -8.69 10.59 -8.46
N SER A 24 -9.78 9.96 -8.92
CA SER A 24 -10.01 8.52 -8.78
C SER A 24 -9.07 7.65 -9.63
N GLN A 25 -8.48 8.24 -10.69
CA GLN A 25 -7.53 7.58 -11.59
C GLN A 25 -6.07 7.77 -11.16
N SER A 26 -5.80 8.50 -10.08
CA SER A 26 -4.43 8.90 -9.67
C SER A 26 -3.79 8.00 -8.62
N PHE A 27 -4.40 6.85 -8.29
CA PHE A 27 -3.90 5.94 -7.24
C PHE A 27 -2.42 5.57 -7.45
N ASP A 28 -2.06 5.10 -8.65
CA ASP A 28 -0.68 4.71 -8.96
C ASP A 28 0.32 5.84 -8.71
N THR A 29 -0.09 7.07 -9.01
CA THR A 29 0.71 8.27 -8.76
C THR A 29 0.89 8.49 -7.26
N TYR A 30 -0.19 8.40 -6.47
CA TYR A 30 -0.11 8.58 -5.02
C TYR A 30 0.75 7.50 -4.36
N LEU A 31 0.56 6.24 -4.75
CA LEU A 31 1.34 5.11 -4.24
C LEU A 31 2.84 5.31 -4.51
N LYS A 32 3.20 5.68 -5.75
CA LYS A 32 4.60 5.99 -6.12
C LYS A 32 5.20 7.10 -5.26
N HIS A 33 4.44 8.16 -4.98
CA HIS A 33 4.93 9.24 -4.13
C HIS A 33 5.14 8.77 -2.69
N ILE A 34 4.20 7.99 -2.12
CA ILE A 34 4.35 7.44 -0.76
C ILE A 34 5.57 6.50 -0.68
N ILE A 35 5.79 5.65 -1.68
CA ILE A 35 6.97 4.76 -1.72
C ILE A 35 8.26 5.58 -1.78
N LYS A 36 8.31 6.67 -2.56
CA LYS A 36 9.49 7.56 -2.59
C LYS A 36 9.79 8.20 -1.23
N VAL A 37 8.76 8.52 -0.44
CA VAL A 37 8.92 9.08 0.91
C VAL A 37 9.67 8.12 1.85
N LEU A 38 9.74 6.81 1.55
CA LEU A 38 10.58 5.86 2.29
C LEU A 38 12.08 6.13 2.19
N MET A 39 12.52 7.01 1.29
CA MET A 39 13.92 7.40 1.12
C MET A 39 14.24 8.76 1.76
N GLU A 40 13.28 9.39 2.43
CA GLU A 40 13.48 10.67 3.13
C GLU A 40 14.45 10.55 4.31
N THR A 41 15.11 11.66 4.65
CA THR A 41 16.10 11.67 5.74
C THR A 41 15.47 11.49 7.12
N SER A 42 14.25 11.98 7.30
CA SER A 42 13.55 11.92 8.60
C SER A 42 12.98 10.53 8.87
N VAL A 43 13.49 9.88 9.91
CA VAL A 43 13.00 8.59 10.41
C VAL A 43 11.49 8.62 10.66
N ASN A 44 10.98 9.68 11.30
CA ASN A 44 9.55 9.81 11.61
C ASN A 44 8.67 9.80 10.34
N ILE A 45 9.13 10.46 9.28
CA ILE A 45 8.43 10.51 8.00
C ILE A 45 8.42 9.12 7.35
N ARG A 46 9.57 8.45 7.30
CA ARG A 46 9.68 7.09 6.73
C ARG A 46 8.82 6.08 7.48
N THR A 47 8.84 6.09 8.82
CA THR A 47 8.00 5.21 9.65
C THR A 47 6.51 5.49 9.41
N LYS A 48 6.13 6.76 9.27
CA LYS A 48 4.73 7.13 8.96
C LYS A 48 4.32 6.67 7.56
N ALA A 49 5.20 6.78 6.57
CA ALA A 49 4.97 6.27 5.22
C ALA A 49 4.78 4.74 5.23
N MET A 50 5.60 3.99 5.97
CA MET A 50 5.40 2.54 6.14
C MET A 50 4.03 2.20 6.73
N LYS A 51 3.63 2.88 7.80
CA LYS A 51 2.29 2.70 8.40
C LYS A 51 1.16 3.09 7.44
N CYS A 52 1.38 4.10 6.60
CA CYS A 52 0.43 4.47 5.56
C CYS A 52 0.27 3.36 4.52
N LEU A 53 1.37 2.73 4.09
CA LEU A 53 1.33 1.58 3.20
C LEU A 53 0.62 0.38 3.83
N THR A 54 0.78 0.16 5.14
CA THR A 54 0.02 -0.88 5.87
C THR A 54 -1.48 -0.70 5.74
N MET A 55 -1.99 0.52 5.95
CA MET A 55 -3.42 0.81 5.80
C MET A 55 -3.92 0.63 4.37
N ILE A 56 -3.06 0.90 3.36
CA ILE A 56 -3.43 0.69 1.96
C ILE A 56 -3.54 -0.82 1.66
N VAL A 57 -2.55 -1.62 2.09
CA VAL A 57 -2.54 -3.08 1.89
C VAL A 57 -3.66 -3.77 2.69
N GLU A 58 -4.07 -3.20 3.81
CA GLU A 58 -5.24 -3.67 4.57
C GLU A 58 -6.53 -3.63 3.75
N VAL A 59 -6.71 -2.57 2.96
CA VAL A 59 -7.87 -2.41 2.07
C VAL A 59 -7.71 -3.24 0.79
N ASP A 60 -6.50 -3.27 0.22
CA ASP A 60 -6.20 -4.07 -0.98
C ASP A 60 -4.86 -4.83 -0.85
N PRO A 61 -4.89 -6.12 -0.45
CA PRO A 61 -3.70 -6.98 -0.41
C PRO A 61 -3.02 -7.15 -1.78
N GLY A 62 -3.74 -6.83 -2.86
CA GLY A 62 -3.26 -6.60 -4.23
C GLY A 62 -1.93 -5.87 -4.31
N VAL A 63 -1.87 -4.76 -3.59
CA VAL A 63 -0.81 -3.76 -3.67
C VAL A 63 0.55 -4.31 -3.26
N LEU A 64 0.60 -5.26 -2.32
CA LEU A 64 1.85 -5.88 -1.87
C LEU A 64 2.55 -6.68 -2.99
N GLY A 65 1.79 -7.11 -4.01
CA GLY A 65 2.33 -7.79 -5.19
C GLY A 65 3.05 -6.88 -6.20
N LEU A 66 2.90 -5.56 -6.08
CA LEU A 66 3.48 -4.61 -7.02
C LEU A 66 5.00 -4.53 -6.86
N LYS A 67 5.72 -4.43 -7.99
CA LYS A 67 7.18 -4.40 -8.02
C LYS A 67 7.77 -3.22 -7.22
N GLU A 68 7.19 -2.03 -7.36
CA GLU A 68 7.64 -0.84 -6.63
C GLU A 68 7.43 -1.00 -5.12
N MET A 69 6.35 -1.67 -4.72
CA MET A 69 6.05 -1.96 -3.32
C MET A 69 7.07 -2.95 -2.73
N GLN A 70 7.39 -4.03 -3.45
CA GLN A 70 8.43 -4.98 -3.05
C GLN A 70 9.80 -4.32 -2.86
N LEU A 71 10.20 -3.44 -3.79
CA LEU A 71 11.46 -2.70 -3.68
C LEU A 71 11.47 -1.75 -2.47
N GLY A 72 10.39 -0.98 -2.26
CA GLY A 72 10.27 -0.08 -1.12
C GLY A 72 10.34 -0.81 0.22
N VAL A 73 9.60 -1.91 0.35
CA VAL A 73 9.60 -2.74 1.55
C VAL A 73 10.96 -3.41 1.78
N SER A 74 11.59 -3.94 0.73
CA SER A 74 12.93 -4.52 0.80
C SER A 74 13.96 -3.50 1.32
N HIS A 75 13.89 -2.26 0.84
CA HIS A 75 14.72 -1.17 1.34
C HIS A 75 14.43 -0.88 2.83
N SER A 76 13.16 -0.80 3.21
CA SER A 76 12.74 -0.55 4.59
C SER A 76 13.10 -1.67 5.57
N PHE A 77 13.25 -2.92 5.12
CA PHE A 77 13.80 -3.99 5.95
C PHE A 77 15.28 -3.75 6.31
N LEU A 78 16.05 -3.15 5.41
CA LEU A 78 17.47 -2.80 5.61
C LEU A 78 17.67 -1.43 6.25
N ASP A 79 16.59 -0.74 6.65
CA ASP A 79 16.66 0.61 7.16
C ASP A 79 17.54 0.72 8.40
N HIS A 80 18.26 1.83 8.59
CA HIS A 80 19.08 2.03 9.79
C HIS A 80 18.25 2.14 11.08
N SER A 81 17.03 2.66 11.01
CA SER A 81 16.15 2.82 12.16
C SER A 81 15.39 1.53 12.48
N THR A 82 15.42 1.12 13.74
CA THR A 82 14.59 0.02 14.27
C THR A 82 13.10 0.26 13.99
N SER A 83 12.61 1.47 14.22
CA SER A 83 11.18 1.81 14.06
C SER A 83 10.66 1.63 12.63
N VAL A 84 11.50 1.89 11.62
CA VAL A 84 11.14 1.69 10.21
C VAL A 84 11.14 0.20 9.89
N ARG A 85 12.15 -0.54 10.36
CA ARG A 85 12.24 -2.00 10.18
C ARG A 85 11.05 -2.72 10.82
N GLU A 86 10.67 -2.35 12.03
CA GLU A 86 9.49 -2.89 12.72
C GLU A 86 8.21 -2.62 11.92
N ALA A 87 8.03 -1.41 11.40
CA ALA A 87 6.87 -1.09 10.57
C ALA A 87 6.84 -1.90 9.26
N ALA A 88 8.00 -2.22 8.68
CA ALA A 88 8.09 -3.11 7.51
C ALA A 88 7.75 -4.56 7.84
N VAL A 89 8.22 -5.08 8.98
CA VAL A 89 7.87 -6.42 9.45
C VAL A 89 6.38 -6.51 9.77
N ASP A 90 5.79 -5.49 10.40
CA ASP A 90 4.35 -5.43 10.70
C ASP A 90 3.51 -5.47 9.41
N LEU A 91 3.87 -4.65 8.42
CA LEU A 91 3.23 -4.65 7.10
C LEU A 91 3.24 -6.04 6.46
N VAL A 92 4.42 -6.63 6.28
CA VAL A 92 4.53 -7.90 5.55
C VAL A 92 3.97 -9.05 6.37
N GLY A 93 4.28 -9.12 7.66
CA GLY A 93 3.81 -10.17 8.56
C GLY A 93 2.29 -10.24 8.64
N LYS A 94 1.59 -9.10 8.58
CA LYS A 94 0.12 -9.07 8.57
C LYS A 94 -0.51 -9.62 7.29
N PHE A 95 0.11 -9.39 6.14
CA PHE A 95 -0.58 -9.59 4.85
C PHE A 95 0.04 -10.65 3.94
N VAL A 96 1.26 -11.13 4.22
CA VAL A 96 1.92 -12.14 3.38
C VAL A 96 1.15 -13.46 3.36
N LEU A 97 0.46 -13.82 4.45
CA LEU A 97 -0.37 -15.02 4.52
C LEU A 97 -1.69 -14.88 3.77
N SER A 98 -2.16 -13.64 3.54
CA SER A 98 -3.36 -13.38 2.74
C SER A 98 -3.14 -13.68 1.26
N ARG A 99 -1.88 -13.72 0.81
CA ARG A 99 -1.47 -13.99 -0.58
C ARG A 99 -0.28 -14.94 -0.61
N PRO A 100 -0.50 -16.27 -0.52
CA PRO A 100 0.57 -17.26 -0.46
C PRO A 100 1.60 -17.15 -1.58
N GLU A 101 1.20 -16.67 -2.76
CA GLU A 101 2.08 -16.42 -3.91
C GLU A 101 3.16 -15.35 -3.66
N LEU A 102 3.04 -14.55 -2.59
CA LEU A 102 4.03 -13.56 -2.19
C LEU A 102 5.01 -14.08 -1.13
N ILE A 103 4.77 -15.26 -0.55
CA ILE A 103 5.64 -15.82 0.50
C ILE A 103 7.07 -15.96 -0.03
N ASP A 104 7.27 -16.62 -1.17
CA ASP A 104 8.60 -16.84 -1.74
C ASP A 104 9.33 -15.52 -2.05
N LYS A 105 8.60 -14.43 -2.30
CA LYS A 105 9.19 -13.11 -2.59
C LYS A 105 9.68 -12.40 -1.34
N TYR A 106 9.01 -12.60 -0.21
CA TYR A 106 9.29 -11.90 1.04
C TYR A 106 10.01 -12.76 2.09
N TYR A 107 9.99 -14.08 1.95
CA TYR A 107 10.58 -15.01 2.91
C TYR A 107 12.08 -14.78 3.10
N ASP A 108 12.85 -14.66 2.02
CA ASP A 108 14.29 -14.40 2.10
C ASP A 108 14.59 -13.04 2.76
N MET A 109 13.77 -12.03 2.45
CA MET A 109 13.91 -10.68 3.00
C MET A 109 13.63 -10.64 4.51
N LEU A 110 12.63 -11.40 4.97
CA LEU A 110 12.22 -11.52 6.36
C LEU A 110 13.18 -12.39 7.18
N SER A 111 13.56 -13.55 6.66
CA SER A 111 14.42 -14.51 7.37
C SER A 111 15.79 -13.92 7.69
N THR A 112 16.33 -13.09 6.80
CA THR A 112 17.57 -12.31 7.02
C THR A 112 17.47 -11.31 8.19
N ARG A 113 16.29 -11.09 8.79
CA ARG A 113 16.12 -10.23 9.99
C ARG A 113 16.17 -10.99 11.31
N ILE A 114 16.00 -12.31 11.27
CA ILE A 114 16.00 -13.17 12.46
C ILE A 114 17.42 -13.66 12.78
N LEU A 115 18.23 -13.82 11.73
CA LEU A 115 19.64 -14.22 11.77
C LEU A 115 20.55 -13.02 12.04
#